data_AF-A0A958QPK8-F1
#
_entry.id   AF-A0A958QPK8-F1
#
_cell.length_a   1.000
_cell.length_b   1.000
_cell.length_c   1.000
_cell.angle_alpha   90.00
_cell.angle_beta   90.00
_cell.angle_gamma   90.00
#
_symmetry.space_group_name_H-M   'P 1'
#
loop_
_entity.id
_entity.type
_entity.pdbx_description
1 polymer ?
#
loop_
_entity_poly.entity_id
_entity_poly.type
_entity_poly.pdbx_seq_one_letter_code
_entity_poly.pdbx_strand_id
1 'polypeptide(L)'
;MTEKERTNFYSGLASEPLRGFARAVRVQDNLFISGTTAVNEKGDVVGIGDPYLQTKFVIQNVRNILREAEFRMQDVVRTRLFVTDLTNWKFFARAHREAFEKIRPASSIVQVQRLSDVRFLVEMEVDAIRGCSEAQFIDFHVSDELNKE
;
A
#
# COMPACT_ATOMS: atom_id res chain seq x y z
N MET A 1 -26.55 9.23 18.43
CA MET A 1 -25.50 8.39 17.80
C MET A 1 -24.23 8.60 18.61
N THR A 2 -23.64 7.54 19.14
CA THR A 2 -22.31 7.62 19.73
C THR A 2 -21.30 7.85 18.62
N GLU A 3 -20.41 8.82 18.82
CA GLU A 3 -19.32 9.12 17.90
C GLU A 3 -18.38 7.91 17.81
N LYS A 4 -17.85 7.64 16.61
CA LYS A 4 -16.92 6.52 16.40
C LYS A 4 -15.54 6.89 16.94
N GLU A 5 -14.89 5.96 17.65
CA GLU A 5 -13.51 6.14 18.09
C GLU A 5 -12.56 6.22 16.90
N ARG A 6 -11.73 7.27 16.87
CA ARG A 6 -10.72 7.53 15.85
C ARG A 6 -9.33 7.66 16.48
N THR A 7 -8.35 7.01 15.87
CA THR A 7 -6.93 7.11 16.24
C THR A 7 -6.11 7.52 15.02
N ASN A 8 -5.30 8.57 15.12
CA ASN A 8 -4.36 8.96 14.07
C ASN A 8 -2.94 8.50 14.46
N PHE A 9 -2.27 7.82 13.54
CA PHE A 9 -0.90 7.32 13.69
C PHE A 9 0.06 8.24 12.93
N TYR A 10 1.19 8.58 13.54
CA TYR A 10 2.23 9.42 12.94
C TYR A 10 3.55 8.66 12.94
N SER A 11 4.34 8.79 11.87
CA SER A 11 5.68 8.20 11.81
C SER A 11 6.76 9.12 12.39
N GLY A 12 6.40 10.36 12.76
CA GLY A 12 7.33 11.37 13.25
C GLY A 12 8.08 12.11 12.14
N LEU A 13 7.78 11.83 10.87
CA LEU A 13 8.36 12.57 9.76
C LEU A 13 7.84 14.02 9.75
N ALA A 14 8.76 14.99 9.63
CA ALA A 14 8.42 16.42 9.63
C ALA A 14 7.39 16.82 8.56
N SER A 15 7.28 16.04 7.48
CA SER A 15 6.30 16.25 6.42
C SER A 15 4.85 16.08 6.87
N GLU A 16 4.59 15.25 7.88
CA GLU A 16 3.22 14.93 8.36
C GLU A 16 2.50 16.16 8.93
N PRO A 17 3.03 16.86 9.94
CA PRO A 17 2.43 18.09 10.42
C PRO A 17 2.50 19.22 9.37
N LEU A 18 3.56 19.28 8.56
CA LEU A 18 3.72 20.33 7.55
C LEU A 18 2.69 20.22 6.42
N ARG A 19 2.33 19.00 6.00
CA ARG A 19 1.36 18.75 4.91
C ARG A 19 -0.05 18.43 5.41
N GLY A 20 -0.25 18.27 6.72
CA GLY A 20 -1.57 18.08 7.33
C GLY A 20 -2.15 16.67 7.14
N PHE A 21 -1.33 15.63 7.24
CA PHE A 21 -1.79 14.24 7.14
C PHE A 21 -1.21 13.35 8.25
N ALA A 22 -1.92 12.29 8.59
CA ALA A 22 -1.45 11.21 9.46
C ALA A 22 -0.89 10.07 8.60
N ARG A 23 0.08 9.30 9.12
CA ARG A 23 0.60 8.10 8.45
C ARG A 23 -0.50 7.08 8.19
N ALA A 24 -1.36 6.91 9.18
CA ALA A 24 -2.58 6.13 9.07
C ALA A 24 -3.66 6.70 9.98
N VAL A 25 -4.91 6.39 9.65
CA VAL A 25 -6.07 6.72 10.49
C VAL A 25 -6.86 5.43 10.72
N ARG A 26 -7.09 5.10 11.99
CA ARG A 26 -7.99 4.02 12.39
C ARG A 26 -9.33 4.61 12.83
N VAL A 27 -10.43 4.03 12.35
CA VAL A 27 -11.79 4.29 12.84
C VAL A 27 -12.46 2.94 13.11
N GLN A 28 -12.64 2.60 14.39
CA GLN A 28 -13.03 1.26 14.82
C GLN A 28 -12.09 0.20 14.19
N ASP A 29 -12.62 -0.79 13.49
CA ASP A 29 -11.87 -1.87 12.83
C ASP A 29 -11.27 -1.47 11.48
N ASN A 30 -11.50 -0.26 10.97
CA ASN A 30 -11.00 0.17 9.66
C ASN A 30 -9.69 0.95 9.83
N LEU A 31 -8.68 0.60 9.05
CA LEU A 31 -7.41 1.32 8.96
C LEU A 31 -7.19 1.81 7.54
N PHE A 32 -6.90 3.11 7.42
CA PHE A 32 -6.57 3.78 6.17
C PHE A 32 -5.13 4.26 6.24
N ILE A 33 -4.25 3.67 5.43
CA ILE A 33 -2.83 4.02 5.35
C ILE A 33 -2.64 4.99 4.19
N SER A 34 -2.06 6.15 4.49
CA SER A 34 -1.73 7.19 3.51
C SER A 34 -0.69 6.71 2.50
N GLY A 35 -0.57 7.43 1.39
CA GLY A 35 0.49 7.24 0.40
C GLY A 35 1.87 7.01 1.04
N THR A 36 2.42 5.84 0.78
CA THR A 36 3.67 5.35 1.38
C THR A 36 4.70 5.16 0.27
N THR A 37 5.86 5.81 0.43
CA THR A 37 6.98 5.79 -0.52
C THR A 37 8.20 5.07 0.07
N ALA A 38 9.21 4.82 -0.77
CA ALA A 38 10.42 4.11 -0.40
C ALA A 38 11.42 4.98 0.38
N VAL A 39 10.99 5.51 1.53
CA VAL A 39 11.80 6.35 2.42
C VAL A 39 12.09 5.61 3.73
N ASN A 40 13.35 5.54 4.12
CA ASN A 40 13.76 4.94 5.40
C ASN A 40 13.55 5.91 6.58
N GLU A 41 13.83 5.45 7.80
CA GLU A 41 13.69 6.24 9.03
C GLU A 41 14.59 7.49 9.09
N LYS A 42 15.67 7.52 8.28
CA LYS A 42 16.58 8.67 8.16
C LYS A 42 16.11 9.70 7.13
N GLY A 43 15.05 9.41 6.39
CA GLY A 43 14.57 10.26 5.29
C GLY A 43 15.23 9.99 3.93
N ASP A 44 16.06 8.95 3.82
CA ASP A 44 16.72 8.60 2.56
C ASP A 44 15.81 7.77 1.66
N VAL A 45 15.89 8.03 0.35
CA VAL A 45 15.21 7.22 -0.67
C VAL A 45 15.97 5.90 -0.86
N VAL A 46 15.29 4.78 -0.65
CA VAL A 46 15.83 3.43 -0.81
C VAL A 46 15.54 2.93 -2.22
N GLY A 47 16.50 2.27 -2.88
CA GLY A 47 16.28 1.66 -4.20
C GLY A 47 16.14 2.65 -5.34
N ILE A 48 16.93 3.74 -5.36
CA ILE A 48 16.92 4.72 -6.45
C ILE A 48 17.13 4.01 -7.80
N GLY A 49 16.19 4.20 -8.73
CA GLY A 49 16.23 3.57 -10.06
C GLY A 49 15.77 2.11 -10.12
N ASP A 50 15.35 1.51 -9.00
CA ASP A 50 14.89 0.12 -8.94
C ASP A 50 13.41 0.03 -8.49
N PRO A 51 12.47 -0.13 -9.45
CA PRO A 51 11.05 -0.30 -9.16
C PRO A 51 10.73 -1.43 -8.18
N TYR A 52 11.43 -2.56 -8.29
CA TYR A 52 11.18 -3.73 -7.46
C TYR A 52 11.62 -3.50 -6.02
N LEU A 53 12.85 -2.98 -5.81
CA LEU A 53 13.35 -2.67 -4.48
C LEU A 53 12.53 -1.57 -3.79
N GLN A 54 12.13 -0.53 -4.53
CA GLN A 54 11.23 0.50 -3.96
C GLN A 54 9.89 -0.10 -3.53
N THR A 55 9.28 -0.94 -4.36
CA THR A 55 8.00 -1.57 -4.03
C THR A 55 8.12 -2.46 -2.81
N LYS A 56 9.18 -3.26 -2.70
CA LYS A 56 9.42 -4.09 -1.50
C LYS A 56 9.60 -3.24 -0.25
N PHE A 57 10.31 -2.12 -0.35
CA PHE A 57 10.53 -1.23 0.77
C PHE A 57 9.22 -0.53 1.19
N VAL A 58 8.41 -0.08 0.23
CA VAL A 58 7.07 0.47 0.47
C VAL A 58 6.19 -0.54 1.21
N ILE A 59 6.17 -1.80 0.76
CA ILE A 59 5.41 -2.87 1.43
C ILE A 59 5.95 -3.14 2.84
N GLN A 60 7.26 -3.05 3.05
CA GLN A 60 7.85 -3.17 4.38
C GLN A 60 7.41 -2.03 5.31
N ASN A 61 7.35 -0.79 4.80
CA ASN A 61 6.82 0.35 5.54
C ASN A 61 5.33 0.15 5.88
N VAL A 62 4.51 -0.32 4.92
CA VAL A 62 3.11 -0.70 5.16
C VAL A 62 2.99 -1.75 6.26
N ARG A 63 3.84 -2.79 6.24
CA ARG A 63 3.86 -3.84 7.27
C ARG A 63 4.17 -3.26 8.66
N ASN A 64 5.10 -2.32 8.75
CA ASN A 64 5.41 -1.64 10.01
C ASN A 64 4.21 -0.83 10.51
N ILE A 65 3.56 -0.07 9.63
CA ILE A 65 2.36 0.73 9.97
C ILE A 65 1.21 -0.17 10.45
N LEU A 66 0.95 -1.27 9.75
CA LEU A 66 -0.06 -2.26 10.15
C LEU A 66 0.24 -2.79 11.56
N ARG A 67 1.51 -3.17 11.83
CA ARG A 67 1.92 -3.68 13.14
C ARG A 67 1.69 -2.65 14.25
N GLU A 68 2.10 -1.40 14.06
CA GLU A 68 1.88 -0.34 15.06
C GLU A 68 0.39 -0.04 15.30
N ALA A 69 -0.46 -0.27 14.31
CA ALA A 69 -1.92 -0.15 14.44
C ALA A 69 -2.61 -1.44 14.95
N GLU A 70 -1.83 -2.50 15.25
CA GLU A 70 -2.29 -3.84 15.63
C GLU A 70 -3.16 -4.53 14.54
N PHE A 71 -2.76 -4.38 13.29
CA PHE A 71 -3.30 -5.09 12.13
C PHE A 71 -2.23 -6.05 11.57
N ARG A 72 -2.69 -7.04 10.80
CA ARG A 72 -1.83 -7.98 10.07
C ARG A 72 -1.91 -7.71 8.57
N MET A 73 -0.96 -8.25 7.82
CA MET A 73 -1.01 -8.20 6.35
C MET A 73 -2.30 -8.81 5.79
N GLN A 74 -2.82 -9.87 6.43
CA GLN A 74 -4.05 -10.55 6.03
C GLN A 74 -5.31 -9.70 6.24
N ASP A 75 -5.24 -8.65 7.07
CA ASP A 75 -6.35 -7.72 7.26
C ASP A 75 -6.43 -6.69 6.12
N VAL A 76 -5.45 -6.66 5.20
CA VAL A 76 -5.45 -5.77 4.03
C VAL A 76 -6.48 -6.22 3.01
N VAL A 77 -7.43 -5.33 2.71
CA VAL A 77 -8.52 -5.57 1.75
C VAL A 77 -8.31 -4.84 0.43
N ARG A 78 -7.49 -3.77 0.42
CA ARG A 78 -7.19 -3.00 -0.78
C ARG A 78 -5.77 -2.46 -0.81
N THR A 79 -5.18 -2.47 -2.00
CA THR A 79 -3.92 -1.79 -2.34
C THR A 79 -4.12 -0.89 -3.56
N ARG A 80 -3.55 0.31 -3.54
CA ARG A 80 -3.54 1.24 -4.68
C ARG A 80 -2.11 1.67 -4.91
N LEU A 81 -1.54 1.31 -6.07
CA LEU A 81 -0.17 1.65 -6.44
C LEU A 81 -0.19 2.75 -7.50
N PHE A 82 0.49 3.85 -7.22
CA PHE A 82 0.78 4.90 -8.18
C PHE A 82 2.24 4.76 -8.62
N VAL A 83 2.46 4.54 -9.91
CA VAL A 83 3.80 4.29 -10.46
C VAL A 83 4.16 5.34 -11.52
N THR A 84 5.44 5.60 -11.73
CA THR A 84 5.87 6.62 -12.71
C THR A 84 6.03 6.08 -14.14
N ASP A 85 6.25 4.77 -14.29
CA ASP A 85 6.48 4.12 -15.59
C ASP A 85 5.96 2.67 -15.59
N LEU A 86 4.81 2.44 -16.21
CA LEU A 86 4.17 1.12 -16.34
C LEU A 86 4.90 0.20 -17.31
N THR A 87 5.88 0.65 -18.09
CA THR A 87 6.73 -0.30 -18.84
C THR A 87 7.48 -1.25 -17.89
N ASN A 88 7.68 -0.83 -16.63
CA ASN A 88 8.24 -1.61 -15.53
C ASN A 88 7.21 -2.41 -14.71
N TRP A 89 5.96 -2.58 -15.18
CA TRP A 89 4.86 -3.21 -14.42
C TRP A 89 5.23 -4.55 -13.77
N LYS A 90 6.04 -5.38 -14.44
CA LYS A 90 6.46 -6.70 -13.94
C LYS A 90 7.23 -6.61 -12.61
N PHE A 91 8.00 -5.56 -12.40
CA PHE A 91 8.76 -5.36 -11.17
C PHE A 91 7.85 -4.97 -9.99
N PHE A 92 6.92 -4.05 -10.21
CA PHE A 92 5.91 -3.67 -9.22
C PHE A 92 5.02 -4.88 -8.88
N ALA A 93 4.53 -5.59 -9.90
CA ALA A 93 3.66 -6.76 -9.76
C ALA A 93 4.37 -7.91 -9.04
N ARG A 94 5.65 -8.17 -9.32
CA ARG A 94 6.43 -9.20 -8.62
C ARG A 94 6.53 -8.90 -7.13
N ALA A 95 6.93 -7.68 -6.76
CA ALA A 95 7.05 -7.30 -5.35
C ALA A 95 5.71 -7.36 -4.61
N HIS A 96 4.62 -6.94 -5.27
CA HIS A 96 3.27 -7.04 -4.73
C HIS A 96 2.84 -8.51 -4.53
N ARG A 97 3.02 -9.35 -5.56
CA ARG A 97 2.71 -10.78 -5.50
C ARG A 97 3.46 -11.48 -4.36
N GLU A 98 4.76 -11.24 -4.21
CA GLU A 98 5.56 -11.83 -3.11
C GLU A 98 4.98 -11.52 -1.72
N ALA A 99 4.28 -10.40 -1.56
CA ALA A 99 3.67 -10.00 -0.29
C ALA A 99 2.19 -10.44 -0.14
N PHE A 100 1.45 -10.50 -1.24
CA PHE A 100 -0.01 -10.60 -1.23
C PHE A 100 -0.59 -11.83 -1.95
N GLU A 101 0.20 -12.74 -2.52
CA GLU A 101 -0.32 -13.87 -3.33
C GLU A 101 -1.36 -14.77 -2.61
N LYS A 102 -1.26 -14.87 -1.27
CA LYS A 102 -2.21 -15.62 -0.42
C LYS A 102 -3.36 -14.76 0.12
N ILE A 103 -3.24 -13.43 0.06
CA ILE A 103 -4.19 -12.46 0.61
C ILE A 103 -5.12 -11.95 -0.49
N ARG A 104 -4.56 -11.65 -1.66
CA ARG A 104 -5.24 -11.18 -2.87
C ARG A 104 -6.22 -10.02 -2.59
N PRO A 105 -5.75 -8.90 -2.02
CA PRO A 105 -6.60 -7.74 -1.80
C PRO A 105 -7.08 -7.18 -3.14
N ALA A 106 -8.18 -6.42 -3.12
CA ALA A 106 -8.51 -5.57 -4.26
C ALA A 106 -7.29 -4.71 -4.62
N SER A 107 -6.96 -4.59 -5.91
CA SER A 107 -5.74 -3.92 -6.33
C SER A 107 -5.95 -3.05 -7.57
N SER A 108 -5.20 -1.97 -7.64
CA SER A 108 -5.08 -1.12 -8.83
C SER A 108 -3.64 -0.64 -8.94
N ILE A 109 -3.11 -0.63 -10.16
CA ILE A 109 -1.83 0.00 -10.49
C ILE A 109 -2.12 1.07 -11.55
N VAL A 110 -1.77 2.32 -11.25
CA VAL A 110 -2.04 3.47 -12.11
C VAL A 110 -0.74 4.21 -12.38
N GLN A 111 -0.46 4.51 -13.65
CA GLN A 111 0.65 5.40 -13.99
C GLN A 111 0.26 6.85 -13.70
N VAL A 112 1.14 7.58 -13.01
CA VAL A 112 1.03 9.02 -12.76
C VAL A 112 2.20 9.76 -13.40
N GLN A 113 2.04 11.06 -13.67
CA GLN A 113 3.11 11.85 -14.30
C GLN A 113 4.36 11.95 -13.41
N ARG A 114 4.18 12.08 -12.09
CA ARG A 114 5.25 12.21 -11.10
C ARG A 114 4.73 11.94 -9.69
N LEU A 115 5.65 11.60 -8.78
CA LEU A 115 5.41 11.50 -7.34
C LEU A 115 6.05 12.71 -6.62
N SER A 116 5.95 12.74 -5.28
CA SER A 116 6.40 13.88 -4.47
C SER A 116 7.92 14.13 -4.47
N ASP A 117 8.72 13.15 -4.90
CA ASP A 117 10.15 13.25 -5.19
C ASP A 117 10.43 12.51 -6.51
N VAL A 118 11.27 13.07 -7.38
CA VAL A 118 11.60 12.49 -8.69
C VAL A 118 12.31 11.14 -8.60
N ARG A 119 12.87 10.81 -7.43
CA ARG A 119 13.51 9.52 -7.17
C ARG A 119 12.51 8.42 -6.80
N PHE A 120 11.27 8.77 -6.45
CA PHE A 120 10.22 7.80 -6.20
C PHE A 120 9.65 7.26 -7.51
N LEU A 121 9.57 5.94 -7.59
CA LEU A 121 9.01 5.20 -8.72
C LEU A 121 7.65 4.59 -8.39
N VAL A 122 7.33 4.47 -7.10
CA VAL A 122 6.08 3.93 -6.59
C VAL A 122 5.67 4.61 -5.28
N GLU A 123 4.37 4.84 -5.15
CA GLU A 123 3.68 5.20 -3.92
C GLU A 123 2.50 4.24 -3.74
N MET A 124 2.28 3.73 -2.53
CA MET A 124 1.18 2.80 -2.25
C MET A 124 0.32 3.32 -1.11
N GLU A 125 -1.00 3.26 -1.28
CA GLU A 125 -1.94 3.41 -0.18
C GLU A 125 -2.75 2.12 0.02
N VAL A 126 -3.18 1.90 1.26
CA VAL A 126 -3.68 0.61 1.74
C VAL A 126 -4.90 0.81 2.64
N ASP A 127 -5.93 0.01 2.43
CA ASP A 127 -7.07 -0.10 3.34
C ASP A 127 -7.06 -1.49 3.98
N ALA A 128 -7.28 -1.55 5.29
CA ALA A 128 -7.34 -2.79 6.06
C ALA A 128 -8.54 -2.81 7.01
N ILE A 129 -9.08 -3.99 7.27
CA ILE A 129 -10.21 -4.22 8.18
C ILE A 129 -9.80 -5.29 9.21
N ARG A 130 -9.82 -4.94 10.49
CA ARG A 130 -9.36 -5.82 11.56
C ARG A 130 -10.26 -7.06 11.60
N GLY A 131 -9.64 -8.24 11.66
CA GLY A 131 -10.35 -9.50 11.81
C GLY A 131 -10.92 -10.09 10.51
N CYS A 132 -10.59 -9.52 9.34
CA CYS A 132 -11.02 -10.06 8.04
C CYS A 132 -9.99 -10.97 7.36
N SER A 133 -9.10 -11.62 8.13
CA SER A 133 -8.01 -12.44 7.56
C SER A 133 -8.47 -13.71 6.84
N GLU A 134 -9.67 -14.19 7.13
CA GLU A 134 -10.25 -15.34 6.46
C GLU A 134 -11.01 -14.89 5.21
N ALA A 135 -10.50 -15.28 4.04
CA ALA A 135 -11.10 -14.94 2.76
C ALA A 135 -11.77 -16.16 2.13
N GLN A 136 -12.97 -15.97 1.59
CA GLN A 136 -13.57 -16.89 0.64
C GLN A 136 -13.20 -16.44 -0.77
N PHE A 137 -12.72 -17.37 -1.60
CA PHE A 137 -12.40 -17.12 -3.00
C PHE A 137 -13.54 -17.65 -3.86
N ILE A 138 -14.15 -16.76 -4.65
CA ILE A 138 -15.22 -17.09 -5.59
C ILE A 138 -14.72 -16.73 -6.97
N ASP A 139 -14.53 -17.74 -7.82
CA ASP A 139 -14.17 -17.55 -9.21
C ASP A 139 -15.44 -17.25 -10.02
N PHE A 140 -15.48 -16.10 -10.69
CA PHE A 140 -16.47 -15.81 -11.72
C PHE A 140 -15.76 -15.80 -13.08
N HIS A 141 -16.29 -16.58 -14.03
CA HIS A 141 -15.64 -16.75 -15.32
C HIS A 141 -15.93 -15.52 -16.19
N VAL A 142 -14.86 -14.83 -16.58
CA VAL A 142 -14.87 -13.90 -17.70
C VAL A 142 -14.56 -14.74 -18.95
N SER A 143 -15.34 -14.57 -20.03
CA SER A 143 -15.27 -15.42 -21.24
C SER A 143 -13.84 -15.66 -21.73
N ASP A 144 -13.55 -16.89 -22.20
CA ASP A 144 -12.22 -17.35 -22.63
C ASP A 144 -11.51 -16.46 -23.67
N GLU A 145 -12.26 -15.64 -24.40
CA GLU A 145 -11.73 -14.68 -25.38
C GLU A 145 -10.79 -13.62 -24.75
N LEU A 146 -10.91 -13.36 -23.45
CA LEU A 146 -10.11 -12.36 -22.72
C LEU A 146 -8.84 -12.92 -22.05
N ASN A 147 -8.61 -14.24 -22.09
CA ASN A 147 -7.48 -14.92 -21.42
C ASN A 147 -6.22 -15.08 -22.31
N LYS A 148 -6.09 -14.30 -23.37
CA LYS A 148 -4.87 -14.28 -24.22
C LYS A 148 -3.93 -13.16 -23.75
N GLU A 149 -3.12 -13.44 -22.74
CA GLU A 149 -1.94 -12.62 -22.39
C GLU A 149 -0.63 -13.34 -22.74
#